data_AF-A0A327Z4D7-F1
#
_entry.id   AF-A0A327Z4D7-F1
#
_cell.length_a   1.000
_cell.length_b   1.000
_cell.length_c   1.000
_cell.angle_alpha   90.00
_cell.angle_beta   90.00
_cell.angle_gamma   90.00
#
_symmetry.space_group_name_H-M   'P 1'
#
loop_
_entity.id
_entity.type
_entity.pdbx_description
1 polymer ?
#
loop_
_entity_poly.entity_id
_entity_poly.type
_entity_poly.pdbx_seq_one_letter_code
_entity_poly.pdbx_strand_id
1 'polypeptide(L)'
;MNPLDVFYKLKNDVLLTYQKQYPYFEGNWKTFSSQDIQNLIDLIAVQVKQTVSEKWIYTHLKVETNDKLPRKDMLDILSQLVGYSGWDEYVFKWKQEVVPIVAQPKRNNKVVFSVGFIGLFLMGIFIYSYLNREEVQTIPVKNAFTEEQINSEEVKAVMIENDVETPIEIVDSKIQITAKESAKIVLKSPYYKDKTVVLGKENPNEINLQPDDYAMMLKGFMKSDIKDWETRKEQLQKILADDLEVLVMLKNDLGIEYFNKQEFSEKLIVPSVALKRMKVIDIQSNDKNEIKFIRIIQE
;
A
#
# COMPACT_ATOMS: atom_id res chain seq x y z
N MET A 1 -14.79 22.54 24.29
CA MET A 1 -14.42 23.35 23.11
C MET A 1 -15.09 22.72 21.89
N ASN A 2 -15.72 23.52 21.02
CA ASN A 2 -16.35 23.02 19.80
C ASN A 2 -15.24 22.50 18.85
N PRO A 3 -15.40 21.37 18.15
CA PRO A 3 -14.43 20.92 17.13
C PRO A 3 -14.00 22.01 16.15
N LEU A 4 -14.89 22.95 15.86
CA LEU A 4 -14.63 24.09 14.97
C LEU A 4 -13.67 25.12 15.58
N ASP A 5 -13.69 25.31 16.91
CA ASP A 5 -12.73 26.18 17.61
C ASP A 5 -11.32 25.59 17.57
N VAL A 6 -11.21 24.26 17.72
CA VAL A 6 -9.94 23.53 17.63
C VAL A 6 -9.39 23.61 16.20
N PHE A 7 -10.26 23.60 15.19
CA PHE A 7 -9.83 23.81 13.81
C PHE A 7 -9.24 25.20 13.58
N TYR A 8 -9.79 26.26 14.18
CA TYR A 8 -9.17 27.59 14.11
C TYR A 8 -7.80 27.64 14.79
N LYS A 9 -7.58 26.88 15.87
CA LYS A 9 -6.26 26.72 16.46
C LYS A 9 -5.29 26.03 15.49
N LEU A 10 -5.74 24.96 14.83
CA LEU A 10 -4.95 24.26 13.82
C LEU A 10 -4.58 25.19 12.65
N LYS A 11 -5.52 26.02 12.18
CA LYS A 11 -5.24 27.05 11.16
C LYS A 11 -4.12 27.98 11.59
N ASN A 12 -4.09 28.42 12.84
CA ASN A 12 -3.04 29.30 13.34
C ASN A 12 -1.70 28.56 13.46
N ASP A 13 -1.69 27.33 13.96
CA ASP A 13 -0.46 26.53 14.09
C ASP A 13 0.17 26.22 12.73
N VAL A 14 -0.65 25.96 11.70
CA VAL A 14 -0.20 25.78 10.31
C VAL A 14 0.45 27.06 9.81
N LEU A 15 -0.16 28.22 10.05
CA LEU A 15 0.39 29.52 9.64
C LEU A 15 1.74 29.79 10.33
N LEU A 16 1.84 29.50 11.62
CA LEU A 16 3.10 29.64 12.38
C LEU A 16 4.18 28.68 11.86
N THR A 17 3.79 27.46 11.48
CA THR A 17 4.71 26.48 10.90
C THR A 17 5.22 26.94 9.53
N TYR A 18 4.34 27.49 8.70
CA TYR A 18 4.72 28.10 7.42
C TYR A 18 5.67 29.30 7.63
N GLN A 19 5.39 30.19 8.58
CA GLN A 19 6.25 31.34 8.90
C GLN A 19 7.66 30.94 9.37
N LYS A 20 7.79 29.82 10.08
CA LYS A 20 9.11 29.29 10.46
C LYS A 20 9.95 28.88 9.24
N GLN A 21 9.31 28.33 8.22
CA GLN A 21 9.97 27.89 6.99
C GLN A 21 10.20 29.03 6.00
N TYR A 22 9.32 30.04 6.00
CA TYR A 22 9.38 31.22 5.14
C TYR A 22 9.36 32.51 5.99
N PRO A 23 10.49 32.88 6.62
CA PRO A 23 10.56 34.01 7.57
C PRO A 23 10.20 35.38 6.97
N TYR A 24 10.22 35.52 5.64
CA TYR A 24 9.87 36.74 4.93
C TYR A 24 8.36 36.99 4.83
N PHE A 25 7.53 36.02 5.20
CA PHE A 25 6.08 36.16 5.20
C PHE A 25 5.57 36.74 6.53
N GLU A 26 5.06 37.98 6.50
CA GLU A 26 4.52 38.69 7.68
C GLU A 26 2.97 38.78 7.69
N GLY A 27 2.30 37.97 6.86
CA GLY A 27 0.85 38.03 6.66
C GLY A 27 0.02 37.11 7.56
N ASN A 28 -1.27 37.04 7.27
CA ASN A 28 -2.22 36.06 7.82
C ASN A 28 -2.97 35.35 6.68
N TRP A 29 -3.91 34.46 7.01
CA TRP A 29 -4.66 33.72 6.00
C TRP A 29 -5.37 34.60 4.96
N LYS A 30 -5.80 35.83 5.31
CA LYS A 30 -6.45 36.76 4.37
C LYS A 30 -5.46 37.33 3.36
N THR A 31 -4.25 37.66 3.82
CA THR A 31 -3.17 38.22 3.00
C THR A 31 -2.26 37.15 2.37
N PHE A 32 -2.54 35.87 2.62
CA PHE A 32 -1.85 34.73 2.03
C PHE A 32 -2.01 34.76 0.50
N SER A 33 -0.90 34.99 -0.21
CA SER A 33 -0.89 35.19 -1.66
C SER A 33 -1.01 33.87 -2.42
N SER A 34 -1.32 33.92 -3.72
CA SER A 34 -1.35 32.70 -4.54
C SER A 34 0.00 31.99 -4.59
N GLN A 35 1.11 32.72 -4.57
CA GLN A 35 2.45 32.13 -4.49
C GLN A 35 2.66 31.42 -3.15
N ASP A 36 2.22 32.02 -2.03
CA ASP A 36 2.30 31.38 -0.71
C ASP A 36 1.44 30.12 -0.64
N ILE A 37 0.29 30.09 -1.32
CA ILE A 37 -0.53 28.89 -1.44
C ILE A 37 0.23 27.77 -2.14
N GLN A 38 0.90 28.06 -3.26
CA GLN A 38 1.72 27.06 -3.96
C GLN A 38 2.88 26.57 -3.07
N ASN A 39 3.57 27.50 -2.41
CA ASN A 39 4.67 27.16 -1.48
C ASN A 39 4.17 26.27 -0.33
N LEU A 40 2.98 26.53 0.22
CA LEU A 40 2.38 25.70 1.27
C LEU A 40 2.02 24.31 0.75
N ILE A 41 1.47 24.19 -0.46
CA ILE A 41 1.16 22.90 -1.09
C ILE A 41 2.44 22.09 -1.27
N ASP A 42 3.50 22.72 -1.78
CA ASP A 42 4.81 22.09 -1.95
C ASP A 42 5.41 21.67 -0.60
N LEU A 43 5.30 22.51 0.42
CA LEU A 43 5.76 22.19 1.78
C LEU A 43 5.05 20.96 2.34
N ILE A 44 3.72 20.89 2.19
CA ILE A 44 2.92 19.72 2.60
C ILE A 44 3.36 18.48 1.82
N ALA A 45 3.59 18.59 0.50
CA ALA A 45 4.04 17.48 -0.33
C ALA A 45 5.41 16.95 0.11
N VAL A 46 6.33 17.83 0.49
CA VAL A 46 7.68 17.43 0.95
C VAL A 46 7.66 16.84 2.36
N GLN A 47 6.94 17.47 3.31
CA GLN A 47 6.99 17.08 4.72
C GLN A 47 6.03 15.94 5.07
N VAL A 48 4.83 15.96 4.49
CA VAL A 48 3.73 15.03 4.83
C VAL A 48 3.56 13.94 3.75
N LYS A 49 4.19 14.09 2.57
CA LYS A 49 4.02 13.19 1.41
C LYS A 49 2.56 13.06 0.95
N GLN A 50 1.77 14.09 1.18
CA GLN A 50 0.37 14.22 0.76
C GLN A 50 0.16 15.57 0.08
N THR A 51 -0.99 15.81 -0.53
CA THR A 51 -1.27 17.08 -1.22
C THR A 51 -2.65 17.62 -0.89
N VAL A 52 -2.81 18.92 -1.05
CA VAL A 52 -4.06 19.65 -0.85
C VAL A 52 -4.32 20.48 -2.10
N SER A 53 -5.56 20.45 -2.61
CA SER A 53 -5.91 21.30 -3.75
C SER A 53 -5.94 22.77 -3.36
N GLU A 54 -5.46 23.65 -4.24
CA GLU A 54 -5.54 25.11 -4.08
C GLU A 54 -6.97 25.59 -3.78
N LYS A 55 -7.96 25.04 -4.49
CA LYS A 55 -9.39 25.32 -4.25
C LYS A 55 -9.79 25.06 -2.79
N TRP A 56 -9.26 24.00 -2.18
CA TRP A 56 -9.57 23.66 -0.79
C TRP A 56 -9.00 24.69 0.18
N ILE A 57 -7.79 25.19 -0.06
CA ILE A 57 -7.14 26.24 0.76
C ILE A 57 -7.97 27.52 0.72
N TYR A 58 -8.44 27.94 -0.46
CA TYR A 58 -9.35 29.07 -0.59
C TYR A 58 -10.67 28.87 0.18
N THR A 59 -11.21 27.64 0.17
CA THR A 59 -12.52 27.33 0.76
C THR A 59 -12.48 27.27 2.29
N HIS A 60 -11.38 26.79 2.88
CA HIS A 60 -11.34 26.47 4.31
C HIS A 60 -10.30 27.27 5.12
N LEU A 61 -9.13 27.54 4.53
CA LEU A 61 -8.06 28.27 5.20
C LEU A 61 -8.20 29.78 5.02
N LYS A 62 -8.52 30.25 3.81
CA LYS A 62 -8.63 31.69 3.52
C LYS A 62 -9.87 32.37 4.10
N VAL A 63 -10.95 31.62 4.30
CA VAL A 63 -12.19 32.15 4.88
C VAL A 63 -12.04 32.47 6.38
N GLU A 64 -12.63 33.58 6.82
CA GLU A 64 -12.60 34.01 8.23
C GLU A 64 -13.44 33.07 9.10
N THR A 65 -14.63 32.67 8.62
CA THR A 65 -15.53 31.74 9.30
C THR A 65 -15.81 30.52 8.43
N ASN A 66 -15.86 29.34 9.05
CA ASN A 66 -16.27 28.10 8.43
C ASN A 66 -17.61 27.64 9.02
N ASP A 67 -18.58 27.33 8.16
CA ASP A 67 -19.90 26.82 8.59
C ASP A 67 -19.84 25.37 9.08
N LYS A 68 -18.90 24.60 8.52
CA LYS A 68 -18.72 23.17 8.79
C LYS A 68 -17.25 22.85 8.96
N LEU A 69 -17.00 21.84 9.79
CA LEU A 69 -15.68 21.27 9.94
C LEU A 69 -15.29 20.59 8.61
N PRO A 70 -14.08 20.84 8.09
CA PRO A 70 -13.60 20.12 6.92
C PRO A 70 -13.50 18.61 7.16
N ARG A 71 -13.40 17.84 6.08
CA ARG A 71 -13.23 16.38 6.14
C ARG A 71 -11.97 16.00 6.92
N LYS A 72 -12.01 14.83 7.58
CA LYS A 72 -10.95 14.35 8.48
C LYS A 72 -9.59 14.19 7.79
N ASP A 73 -9.56 13.70 6.56
CA ASP A 73 -8.35 13.58 5.72
C ASP A 73 -7.56 14.90 5.66
N MET A 74 -8.26 16.00 5.45
CA MET A 74 -7.64 17.32 5.35
C MET A 74 -7.15 17.84 6.71
N LEU A 75 -7.86 17.49 7.78
CA LEU A 75 -7.44 17.82 9.14
C LEU A 75 -6.23 17.00 9.55
N ASP A 76 -6.15 15.73 9.13
CA ASP A 76 -5.00 14.85 9.37
C ASP A 76 -3.75 15.41 8.67
N ILE A 77 -3.84 15.82 7.40
CA ILE A 77 -2.75 16.48 6.66
C ILE A 77 -2.19 17.69 7.41
N LEU A 78 -3.08 18.60 7.83
CA LEU A 78 -2.67 19.82 8.52
C LEU A 78 -2.10 19.53 9.92
N SER A 79 -2.65 18.55 10.63
CA SER A 79 -2.16 18.12 11.95
C SER A 79 -0.77 17.49 11.85
N GLN A 80 -0.52 16.73 10.77
CA GLN A 80 0.79 16.17 10.46
C GLN A 80 1.82 17.24 10.12
N LEU A 81 1.42 18.26 9.34
CA LEU A 81 2.29 19.39 9.03
C LEU A 81 2.77 20.13 10.30
N VAL A 82 1.91 20.26 11.32
CA VAL A 82 2.27 20.92 12.59
C VAL A 82 2.89 19.96 13.62
N GLY A 83 3.18 18.71 13.24
CA GLY A 83 3.98 17.75 14.02
C GLY A 83 3.22 16.72 14.86
N TYR A 84 1.91 16.52 14.62
CA TYR A 84 1.11 15.48 15.29
C TYR A 84 0.85 14.30 14.34
N SER A 85 0.51 13.12 14.86
CA SER A 85 0.18 11.96 14.01
C SER A 85 -1.10 12.14 13.18
N GLY A 86 -2.03 12.98 13.64
CA GLY A 86 -3.29 13.29 12.96
C GLY A 86 -4.22 14.16 13.80
N TRP A 87 -5.43 14.38 13.30
CA TRP A 87 -6.44 15.25 13.90
C TRP A 87 -6.88 14.81 15.29
N ASP A 88 -7.01 13.50 15.52
CA ASP A 88 -7.49 12.97 16.80
C ASP A 88 -6.51 13.26 17.95
N GLU A 89 -5.21 13.16 17.70
CA GLU A 89 -4.16 13.54 18.66
C GLU A 89 -4.16 15.05 18.93
N TYR A 90 -4.29 15.86 17.88
CA TYR A 90 -4.34 17.31 18.00
C TYR A 90 -5.54 17.77 18.85
N VAL A 91 -6.73 17.20 18.62
CA VAL A 91 -7.93 17.48 19.41
C VAL A 91 -7.76 17.07 20.86
N PHE A 92 -7.10 15.93 21.12
CA PHE A 92 -6.87 15.45 22.48
C PHE A 92 -6.04 16.44 23.30
N LYS A 93 -4.95 16.98 22.73
CA LYS A 93 -4.12 18.00 23.40
C LYS A 93 -4.94 19.22 23.81
N TRP A 94 -5.71 19.78 22.88
CA TRP A 94 -6.48 21.00 23.12
C TRP A 94 -7.74 20.78 23.98
N LYS A 95 -8.21 19.54 24.13
CA LYS A 95 -9.23 19.18 25.13
C LYS A 95 -8.67 19.17 26.56
N GLN A 96 -7.37 18.94 26.76
CA GLN A 96 -6.76 18.92 28.08
C GLN A 96 -6.39 20.32 28.61
N GLU A 97 -6.19 21.31 27.73
CA GLU A 97 -5.87 22.69 28.12
C GLU A 97 -7.07 23.49 28.67
N VAL A 98 -8.28 22.92 28.69
CA VAL A 98 -9.50 23.57 29.23
C VAL A 98 -10.07 22.79 30.41
N VAL A 99 -9.26 22.63 31.47
CA VAL A 99 -9.79 22.35 32.80
C VAL A 99 -9.50 23.59 33.66
N PRO A 100 -10.49 24.47 33.91
CA PRO A 100 -10.32 25.47 34.95
C PRO A 100 -10.20 24.73 36.29
N ILE A 101 -9.29 25.22 37.13
CA ILE A 101 -9.13 24.80 38.52
C ILE A 101 -10.44 25.10 39.25
N VAL A 102 -11.38 24.15 39.26
CA VAL A 102 -12.56 24.20 40.12
C VAL A 102 -12.22 23.48 41.41
N ALA A 103 -12.40 24.20 42.51
CA ALA A 103 -12.21 23.71 43.87
C ALA A 103 -12.86 22.33 44.09
N GLN A 104 -12.11 21.46 44.78
CA GLN A 104 -12.53 20.14 45.23
C GLN A 104 -13.88 20.23 45.97
N PRO A 105 -14.94 19.53 45.53
CA PRO A 105 -16.09 19.32 46.40
C PRO A 105 -15.68 18.39 47.54
N LYS A 106 -16.07 18.74 48.77
CA LYS A 106 -15.87 17.90 49.95
C LYS A 106 -16.35 16.48 49.67
N ARG A 107 -15.39 15.57 49.73
CA ARG A 107 -15.54 14.12 49.51
C ARG A 107 -16.57 13.55 50.49
N ASN A 108 -17.73 13.15 49.97
CA ASN A 108 -18.62 12.25 50.69
C ASN A 108 -18.18 10.80 50.39
N ASN A 109 -17.74 10.08 51.42
CA ASN A 109 -17.01 8.81 51.33
C ASN A 109 -17.83 7.59 50.85
N LYS A 110 -18.98 7.78 50.20
CA LYS A 110 -19.80 6.67 49.66
C LYS A 110 -19.64 6.41 48.16
N VAL A 111 -18.93 7.26 47.40
CA VAL A 111 -18.74 7.11 45.93
C VAL A 111 -17.36 6.54 45.55
N VAL A 112 -16.48 6.29 46.53
CA VAL A 112 -15.12 5.78 46.27
C VAL A 112 -15.13 4.30 45.84
N PHE A 113 -16.13 3.52 46.27
CA PHE A 113 -16.22 2.11 45.90
C PHE A 113 -16.69 1.89 44.45
N SER A 114 -17.63 2.68 43.93
CA SER A 114 -18.16 2.49 42.56
C SER A 114 -17.17 2.88 41.46
N VAL A 115 -16.35 3.92 41.66
CA VAL A 115 -15.31 4.32 40.68
C VAL A 115 -14.16 3.29 40.62
N GLY A 116 -13.82 2.66 41.76
CA GLY A 116 -12.82 1.59 41.80
C GLY A 116 -13.24 0.35 41.01
N PHE A 117 -14.52 -0.04 41.08
CA PHE A 117 -15.05 -1.16 40.29
C PHE A 117 -15.09 -0.86 38.79
N ILE A 118 -15.43 0.37 38.38
CA ILE A 118 -15.40 0.77 36.97
C ILE A 118 -13.96 0.78 36.44
N GLY A 119 -13.00 1.27 37.24
CA GLY A 119 -11.58 1.22 36.88
C GLY A 119 -11.06 -0.20 36.72
N LEU A 120 -11.40 -1.11 37.64
CA LEU A 120 -11.05 -2.53 37.55
C LEU A 120 -11.73 -3.23 36.36
N PHE A 121 -12.96 -2.85 36.05
CA PHE A 121 -13.69 -3.41 34.91
C PHE A 121 -13.06 -2.96 33.57
N LEU A 122 -12.71 -1.68 33.43
CA LEU A 122 -12.00 -1.16 32.26
C LEU A 122 -10.58 -1.73 32.15
N MET A 123 -9.89 -1.92 33.27
CA MET A 123 -8.59 -2.59 33.32
C MET A 123 -8.72 -4.06 32.89
N GLY A 124 -9.77 -4.76 33.34
CA GLY A 124 -10.08 -6.12 32.91
C GLY A 124 -10.37 -6.22 31.42
N ILE A 125 -11.15 -5.29 30.86
CA ILE A 125 -11.40 -5.20 29.41
C ILE A 125 -10.11 -4.89 28.64
N PHE A 126 -9.27 -4.00 29.17
CA PHE A 126 -8.00 -3.66 28.54
C PHE A 126 -7.02 -4.84 28.55
N ILE A 127 -6.90 -5.54 29.68
CA ILE A 127 -6.08 -6.75 29.83
C ILE A 127 -6.63 -7.86 28.92
N TYR A 128 -7.95 -8.07 28.88
CA TYR A 128 -8.58 -9.04 27.99
C TYR A 128 -8.32 -8.73 26.51
N SER A 129 -8.48 -7.47 26.11
CA SER A 129 -8.18 -6.99 24.76
C SER A 129 -6.70 -7.18 24.42
N TYR A 130 -5.80 -6.93 25.37
CA TYR A 130 -4.37 -7.08 25.19
C TYR A 130 -3.93 -8.54 25.10
N LEU A 131 -4.48 -9.43 25.94
CA LEU A 131 -4.19 -10.87 25.90
C LEU A 131 -4.74 -11.56 24.63
N ASN A 132 -5.83 -11.05 24.07
CA ASN A 132 -6.46 -11.63 22.87
C ASN A 132 -6.01 -10.97 21.56
N ARG A 133 -4.93 -10.18 21.55
CA ARG A 133 -4.34 -9.70 20.29
C ARG A 133 -3.60 -10.84 19.60
N GLU A 134 -4.11 -11.25 18.46
CA GLU A 134 -3.35 -12.10 17.56
C GLU A 134 -2.17 -11.30 16.99
N GLU A 135 -0.95 -11.82 17.12
CA GLU A 135 0.23 -11.18 16.55
C GLU A 135 0.20 -11.32 15.02
N VAL A 136 -0.06 -10.20 14.34
CA VAL A 136 0.05 -10.10 12.89
C VAL A 136 1.51 -9.86 12.53
N GLN A 137 2.14 -10.84 11.89
CA GLN A 137 3.48 -10.72 11.35
C GLN A 137 3.42 -10.27 9.89
N THR A 138 4.28 -9.31 9.54
CA THR A 138 4.44 -8.85 8.16
C THR A 138 5.73 -9.41 7.58
N ILE A 139 5.62 -10.15 6.48
CA ILE A 139 6.75 -10.78 5.80
C ILE A 139 6.91 -10.14 4.40
N PRO A 140 8.02 -9.42 4.12
CA PRO A 140 8.32 -8.90 2.80
C PRO A 140 8.69 -10.03 1.83
N VAL A 141 8.26 -9.88 0.58
CA VAL A 141 8.54 -10.76 -0.55
C VAL A 141 9.40 -9.99 -1.55
N LYS A 142 10.61 -10.50 -1.82
CA LYS A 142 11.61 -9.80 -2.64
C LYS A 142 12.18 -10.69 -3.73
N ASN A 143 12.79 -10.08 -4.73
CA ASN A 143 13.59 -10.78 -5.72
C ASN A 143 14.87 -11.33 -5.05
N ALA A 144 15.15 -12.62 -5.23
CA ALA A 144 16.29 -13.28 -4.58
C ALA A 144 17.68 -12.81 -5.06
N PHE A 145 17.78 -12.17 -6.22
CA PHE A 145 19.05 -11.69 -6.78
C PHE A 145 19.23 -10.19 -6.69
N THR A 146 18.16 -9.41 -6.96
CA THR A 146 18.24 -7.94 -6.95
C THR A 146 17.83 -7.31 -5.63
N GLU A 147 17.22 -8.09 -4.72
CA GLU A 147 16.59 -7.63 -3.47
C GLU A 147 15.48 -6.59 -3.65
N GLU A 148 15.07 -6.31 -4.90
CA GLU A 148 14.03 -5.34 -5.23
C GLU A 148 12.63 -5.87 -4.86
N GLN A 149 11.70 -4.92 -4.73
CA GLN A 149 10.28 -5.19 -4.54
C GLN A 149 9.68 -5.90 -5.75
N ILE A 150 8.84 -6.89 -5.50
CA ILE A 150 8.12 -7.62 -6.54
C ILE A 150 6.72 -7.03 -6.70
N ASN A 151 6.28 -6.85 -7.95
CA ASN A 151 4.91 -6.44 -8.23
C ASN A 151 3.92 -7.47 -7.66
N SER A 152 3.09 -7.04 -6.70
CA SER A 152 2.14 -7.90 -6.00
C SER A 152 1.14 -8.60 -6.92
N GLU A 153 0.81 -8.03 -8.08
CA GLU A 153 -0.11 -8.65 -9.04
C GLU A 153 0.50 -9.86 -9.78
N GLU A 154 1.81 -10.02 -9.73
CA GLU A 154 2.54 -11.08 -10.42
C GLU A 154 2.73 -12.33 -9.55
N VAL A 155 2.36 -12.27 -8.27
CA VAL A 155 2.54 -13.36 -7.32
C VAL A 155 1.21 -13.66 -6.64
N LYS A 156 0.83 -14.93 -6.62
CA LYS A 156 -0.32 -15.42 -5.84
C LYS A 156 0.21 -16.17 -4.64
N ALA A 157 -0.28 -15.84 -3.45
CA ALA A 157 0.02 -16.57 -2.23
C ALA A 157 -1.23 -17.29 -1.72
N VAL A 158 -1.04 -18.53 -1.27
CA VAL A 158 -2.07 -19.35 -0.64
C VAL A 158 -1.50 -19.90 0.66
N MET A 159 -2.24 -19.77 1.74
CA MET A 159 -1.96 -20.45 3.01
C MET A 159 -2.66 -21.80 3.00
N ILE A 160 -1.95 -22.85 3.42
CA ILE A 160 -2.47 -24.20 3.56
C ILE A 160 -2.37 -24.58 5.04
N GLU A 161 -3.52 -24.80 5.66
CA GLU A 161 -3.66 -25.20 7.06
C GLU A 161 -4.65 -26.36 7.14
N ASN A 162 -4.24 -27.52 7.68
CA ASN A 162 -5.09 -28.72 7.77
C ASN A 162 -5.81 -29.07 6.45
N ASP A 163 -5.08 -29.03 5.34
CA ASP A 163 -5.58 -29.25 3.96
C ASP A 163 -6.62 -28.23 3.47
N VAL A 164 -6.83 -27.12 4.19
CA VAL A 164 -7.64 -25.99 3.76
C VAL A 164 -6.75 -24.93 3.13
N GLU A 165 -7.03 -24.59 1.87
CA GLU A 165 -6.36 -23.52 1.13
C GLU A 165 -7.10 -22.19 1.31
N THR A 166 -6.41 -21.17 1.83
CA THR A 166 -6.91 -19.81 1.97
C THR A 166 -6.03 -18.83 1.18
N PRO A 167 -6.59 -18.06 0.23
CA PRO A 167 -5.83 -17.05 -0.48
C PRO A 167 -5.28 -15.98 0.47
N ILE A 168 -4.03 -15.57 0.25
CA ILE A 168 -3.43 -14.43 0.94
C ILE A 168 -3.17 -13.31 -0.06
N GLU A 169 -3.64 -12.11 0.26
CA GLU A 169 -3.31 -10.92 -0.52
C GLU A 169 -1.87 -10.47 -0.24
N ILE A 170 -1.16 -10.12 -1.31
CA ILE A 170 0.15 -9.47 -1.23
C ILE A 170 -0.09 -7.98 -1.48
N VAL A 171 0.22 -7.13 -0.51
CA VAL A 171 0.08 -5.67 -0.62
C VAL A 171 1.45 -5.05 -0.46
N ASP A 172 1.86 -4.19 -1.39
CA ASP A 172 3.20 -3.57 -1.42
C ASP A 172 4.35 -4.57 -1.19
N SER A 173 4.31 -5.69 -1.92
CA SER A 173 5.27 -6.80 -1.81
C SER A 173 5.38 -7.40 -0.40
N LYS A 174 4.33 -7.32 0.43
CA LYS A 174 4.30 -7.87 1.78
C LYS A 174 3.09 -8.77 1.99
N ILE A 175 3.32 -9.84 2.74
CA ILE A 175 2.29 -10.78 3.20
C ILE A 175 2.05 -10.50 4.68
N GLN A 176 0.80 -10.28 5.06
CA GLN A 176 0.40 -10.28 6.46
C GLN A 176 -0.09 -11.67 6.83
N ILE A 177 0.52 -12.25 7.85
CA ILE A 177 0.08 -13.52 8.41
C ILE A 177 -0.27 -13.34 9.87
N THR A 178 -1.33 -14.03 10.29
CA THR A 178 -1.60 -14.23 11.70
C THR A 178 -0.97 -15.56 12.10
N ALA A 179 -0.08 -15.54 13.09
CA ALA A 179 0.67 -16.74 13.49
C ALA A 179 -0.26 -17.88 13.92
N LYS A 180 -0.06 -19.07 13.33
CA LYS A 180 -0.71 -20.33 13.74
C LYS A 180 0.33 -21.46 13.76
N GLU A 181 0.10 -22.44 14.62
CA GLU A 181 1.11 -23.41 15.07
C GLU A 181 1.68 -24.31 13.95
N SER A 182 1.02 -24.44 12.80
CA SER A 182 1.54 -25.17 11.63
C SER A 182 0.77 -24.85 10.35
N ALA A 183 1.26 -23.89 9.56
CA ALA A 183 0.70 -23.56 8.25
C ALA A 183 1.81 -23.52 7.18
N LYS A 184 1.44 -23.66 5.90
CA LYS A 184 2.36 -23.50 4.77
C LYS A 184 1.89 -22.36 3.89
N ILE A 185 2.79 -21.49 3.45
CA ILE A 185 2.51 -20.51 2.41
C ILE A 185 3.07 -21.05 1.09
N VAL A 186 2.24 -21.15 0.06
CA VAL A 186 2.65 -21.48 -1.29
C VAL A 186 2.54 -20.22 -2.14
N LEU A 187 3.67 -19.75 -2.66
CA LEU A 187 3.75 -18.63 -3.60
C LEU A 187 3.91 -19.18 -5.01
N LYS A 188 3.04 -18.74 -5.91
CA LYS A 188 3.06 -19.08 -7.33
C LYS A 188 3.13 -17.83 -8.19
N SER A 189 3.90 -17.89 -9.26
CA SER A 189 4.05 -16.80 -10.21
C SER A 189 4.37 -17.33 -11.60
N PRO A 190 3.91 -16.69 -12.68
CA PRO A 190 4.41 -17.02 -14.01
C PRO A 190 5.88 -16.66 -14.20
N TYR A 191 6.45 -15.73 -13.42
CA TYR A 191 7.81 -15.20 -13.64
C TYR A 191 8.83 -15.62 -12.58
N TYR A 192 8.38 -16.16 -11.45
CA TYR A 192 9.24 -16.63 -10.37
C TYR A 192 8.95 -18.10 -10.10
N LYS A 193 9.98 -18.84 -9.67
CA LYS A 193 9.83 -20.24 -9.29
C LYS A 193 8.90 -20.36 -8.08
N ASP A 194 8.07 -21.40 -8.11
CA ASP A 194 7.19 -21.76 -7.00
C ASP A 194 7.99 -21.89 -5.71
N LYS A 195 7.47 -21.30 -4.63
CA LYS A 195 8.12 -21.34 -3.32
C LYS A 195 7.13 -21.72 -2.24
N THR A 196 7.46 -22.75 -1.48
CA THR A 196 6.73 -23.14 -0.28
C THR A 196 7.51 -22.73 0.96
N VAL A 197 6.83 -22.06 1.88
CA VAL A 197 7.38 -21.59 3.15
C VAL A 197 6.58 -22.24 4.27
N VAL A 198 7.26 -22.94 5.18
CA VAL A 198 6.61 -23.54 6.35
C VAL A 198 6.64 -22.52 7.48
N LEU A 199 5.47 -22.24 8.06
CA LEU A 199 5.30 -21.41 9.25
C LEU A 199 5.35 -22.30 10.50
N GLY A 200 5.90 -21.78 11.58
CA GLY A 200 6.09 -22.52 12.83
C GLY A 200 6.50 -21.61 13.98
N LYS A 201 7.39 -22.10 14.86
CA LYS A 201 7.85 -21.33 16.04
C LYS A 201 8.64 -20.08 15.68
N GLU A 202 9.40 -20.13 14.59
CA GLU A 202 10.08 -18.97 14.00
C GLU A 202 9.72 -18.89 12.53
N ASN A 203 8.95 -17.87 12.19
CA ASN A 203 8.59 -17.57 10.82
C ASN A 203 9.72 -16.78 10.14
N PRO A 204 9.92 -16.94 8.83
CA PRO A 204 10.99 -16.23 8.14
C PRO A 204 10.76 -14.72 8.17
N ASN A 205 11.85 -13.98 8.36
CA ASN A 205 11.84 -12.51 8.31
C ASN A 205 11.58 -11.95 6.90
N GLU A 206 11.85 -12.74 5.86
CA GLU A 206 11.61 -12.38 4.46
C GLU A 206 11.48 -13.61 3.56
N ILE A 207 10.81 -13.45 2.42
CA ILE A 207 10.63 -14.48 1.41
C ILE A 207 11.27 -14.02 0.11
N ASN A 208 12.42 -14.61 -0.20
CA ASN A 208 13.14 -14.34 -1.44
C ASN A 208 12.66 -15.27 -2.57
N LEU A 209 11.98 -14.74 -3.57
CA LEU A 209 11.51 -15.48 -4.75
C LEU A 209 12.59 -15.49 -5.83
N GLN A 210 12.93 -16.69 -6.30
CA GLN A 210 13.92 -16.85 -7.36
C GLN A 210 13.24 -16.61 -8.71
N PRO A 211 13.75 -15.68 -9.53
CA PRO A 211 13.29 -15.51 -10.90
C PRO A 211 13.39 -16.81 -11.72
N ASP A 212 12.43 -17.03 -12.60
CA ASP A 212 12.54 -18.01 -13.68
C ASP A 212 13.14 -17.31 -14.90
N ASP A 213 14.34 -17.74 -15.32
CA ASP A 213 15.16 -17.03 -16.29
C ASP A 213 14.44 -16.86 -17.65
N TYR A 214 13.78 -17.90 -18.15
CA TYR A 214 13.13 -17.87 -19.46
C TYR A 214 11.79 -17.12 -19.39
N ALA A 215 11.05 -17.29 -18.29
CA ALA A 215 9.85 -16.50 -18.06
C ALA A 215 10.15 -15.00 -17.91
N MET A 216 11.24 -14.65 -17.22
CA MET A 216 11.70 -13.26 -17.10
C MET A 216 12.15 -12.69 -18.44
N MET A 217 12.83 -13.48 -19.28
CA MET A 217 13.17 -13.07 -20.64
C MET A 217 11.90 -12.80 -21.46
N LEU A 218 10.91 -13.69 -21.40
CA LEU A 218 9.61 -13.47 -22.04
C LEU A 218 8.93 -12.19 -21.55
N LYS A 219 8.92 -11.95 -20.22
CA LYS A 219 8.41 -10.70 -19.63
C LYS A 219 9.12 -9.48 -20.22
N GLY A 220 10.45 -9.55 -20.32
CA GLY A 220 11.29 -8.53 -20.94
C GLY A 220 10.86 -8.25 -22.38
N PHE A 221 10.69 -9.28 -23.20
CA PHE A 221 10.19 -9.12 -24.57
C PHE A 221 8.81 -8.46 -24.59
N MET A 222 7.85 -8.94 -23.81
CA MET A 222 6.49 -8.39 -23.82
C MET A 222 6.41 -6.91 -23.43
N LYS A 223 7.34 -6.42 -22.59
CA LYS A 223 7.31 -5.04 -22.06
C LYS A 223 8.31 -4.09 -22.73
N SER A 224 9.37 -4.60 -23.34
CA SER A 224 10.48 -3.80 -23.86
C SER A 224 10.28 -3.27 -25.28
N ASP A 225 10.83 -2.07 -25.54
CA ASP A 225 10.87 -1.38 -26.84
C ASP A 225 12.17 -1.62 -27.62
N ILE A 226 12.91 -2.70 -27.33
CA ILE A 226 14.15 -3.04 -28.05
C ILE A 226 13.88 -3.22 -29.55
N LYS A 227 14.66 -2.51 -30.37
CA LYS A 227 14.53 -2.47 -31.83
C LYS A 227 15.33 -3.53 -32.59
N ASP A 228 16.26 -4.21 -31.92
CA ASP A 228 17.08 -5.26 -32.54
C ASP A 228 16.26 -6.54 -32.72
N TRP A 229 15.56 -6.60 -33.85
CA TRP A 229 14.61 -7.66 -34.19
C TRP A 229 15.31 -9.00 -34.49
N GLU A 230 16.54 -8.96 -35.00
CA GLU A 230 17.28 -10.17 -35.40
C GLU A 230 17.77 -10.92 -34.16
N THR A 231 18.44 -10.21 -33.23
CA THR A 231 18.83 -10.75 -31.93
C THR A 231 17.63 -11.28 -31.15
N ARG A 232 16.51 -10.54 -31.17
CA ARG A 232 15.27 -10.93 -30.50
C ARG A 232 14.68 -12.22 -31.07
N LYS A 233 14.67 -12.36 -32.40
CA LYS A 233 14.21 -13.57 -33.07
C LYS A 233 15.05 -14.78 -32.64
N GLU A 234 16.37 -14.66 -32.63
CA GLU A 234 17.26 -15.74 -32.19
C GLU A 234 17.07 -16.12 -30.72
N GLN A 235 16.87 -15.14 -29.84
CA GLN A 235 16.62 -15.39 -28.42
C GLN A 235 15.28 -16.09 -28.19
N LEU A 236 14.22 -15.69 -28.90
CA LEU A 236 12.91 -16.35 -28.83
C LEU A 236 13.00 -17.82 -29.26
N GLN A 237 13.81 -18.13 -30.28
CA GLN A 237 14.03 -19.51 -30.69
C GLN A 237 14.70 -20.38 -29.62
N LYS A 238 15.52 -19.77 -28.73
CA LYS A 238 16.19 -20.48 -27.63
C LYS A 238 15.29 -20.72 -26.42
N ILE A 239 14.34 -19.82 -26.16
CA ILE A 239 13.51 -19.90 -24.94
C ILE A 239 12.15 -20.58 -25.16
N LEU A 240 11.65 -20.62 -26.40
CA LEU A 240 10.36 -21.22 -26.75
C LEU A 240 10.55 -22.62 -27.34
N ALA A 241 9.85 -23.61 -26.78
CA ALA A 241 9.86 -24.98 -27.28
C ALA A 241 9.19 -25.06 -28.67
N ASP A 242 9.63 -26.01 -29.50
CA ASP A 242 9.11 -26.18 -30.87
C ASP A 242 7.61 -26.46 -30.93
N ASP A 243 7.07 -27.11 -29.89
CA ASP A 243 5.67 -27.43 -29.68
C ASP A 243 4.93 -26.41 -28.78
N LEU A 244 5.41 -25.16 -28.72
CA LEU A 244 4.78 -24.11 -27.91
C LEU A 244 3.29 -23.94 -28.23
N GLU A 245 2.49 -23.97 -27.17
CA GLU A 245 1.07 -23.63 -27.18
C GLU A 245 0.83 -22.34 -26.39
N VAL A 246 0.14 -21.36 -27.00
CA VAL A 246 -0.22 -20.11 -26.33
C VAL A 246 -1.73 -19.91 -26.38
N LEU A 247 -2.35 -19.75 -25.23
CA LEU A 247 -3.78 -19.45 -25.10
C LEU A 247 -3.97 -18.02 -24.59
N VAL A 248 -4.65 -17.20 -25.39
CA VAL A 248 -4.98 -15.81 -25.06
C VAL A 248 -6.48 -15.70 -24.83
N MET A 249 -6.86 -15.45 -23.58
CA MET A 249 -8.25 -15.13 -23.23
C MET A 249 -8.57 -13.70 -23.68
N LEU A 250 -9.56 -13.60 -24.56
CA LEU A 250 -10.07 -12.32 -25.05
C LEU A 250 -10.96 -11.66 -23.99
N LYS A 251 -11.05 -10.33 -24.06
CA LYS A 251 -11.95 -9.56 -23.18
C LYS A 251 -13.40 -9.90 -23.43
N ASN A 252 -14.25 -9.54 -22.47
CA ASN A 252 -15.70 -9.58 -22.58
C ASN A 252 -16.23 -10.98 -22.96
N ASP A 253 -15.54 -12.03 -22.52
CA ASP A 253 -15.90 -13.43 -22.79
C ASP A 253 -16.01 -13.75 -24.29
N LEU A 254 -15.22 -13.05 -25.13
CA LEU A 254 -15.18 -13.28 -26.58
C LEU A 254 -14.51 -14.60 -26.99
N GLY A 255 -14.05 -15.39 -26.01
CA GLY A 255 -13.42 -16.68 -26.21
C GLY A 255 -11.90 -16.66 -26.03
N ILE A 256 -11.24 -17.63 -26.64
CA ILE A 256 -9.79 -17.88 -26.50
C ILE A 256 -9.18 -17.95 -27.90
N GLU A 257 -8.11 -17.18 -28.12
CA GLU A 257 -7.24 -17.32 -29.29
C GLU A 257 -6.08 -18.27 -28.98
N TYR A 258 -5.74 -19.12 -29.95
CA TYR A 258 -4.59 -20.01 -29.90
C TYR A 258 -3.49 -19.47 -30.80
N PHE A 259 -2.24 -19.53 -30.34
CA PHE A 259 -1.06 -19.26 -31.14
C PHE A 259 -0.04 -20.38 -30.98
N ASN A 260 0.59 -20.77 -32.08
CA ASN A 260 1.77 -21.65 -32.06
C ASN A 260 3.07 -20.83 -31.87
N LYS A 261 4.22 -21.53 -31.76
CA LYS A 261 5.57 -20.91 -31.63
C LYS A 261 5.81 -19.79 -32.65
N GLN A 262 5.53 -20.04 -33.93
CA GLN A 262 5.86 -19.11 -35.00
C GLN A 262 5.01 -17.83 -34.87
N GLU A 263 3.68 -17.99 -34.80
CA GLU A 263 2.74 -16.87 -34.74
C GLU A 263 2.98 -16.00 -33.49
N PHE A 264 3.23 -16.64 -32.33
CA PHE A 264 3.51 -15.91 -31.11
C PHE A 264 4.87 -15.21 -31.15
N SER A 265 5.90 -15.85 -31.72
CA SER A 265 7.22 -15.23 -31.89
C SER A 265 7.16 -14.00 -32.78
N GLU A 266 6.44 -14.06 -33.90
CA GLU A 266 6.24 -12.90 -34.80
C GLU A 266 5.56 -11.74 -34.07
N LYS A 267 4.55 -12.05 -33.26
CA LYS A 267 3.85 -11.08 -32.42
C LYS A 267 4.74 -10.48 -31.32
N LEU A 268 5.68 -11.26 -30.80
CA LEU A 268 6.68 -10.79 -29.85
C LEU A 268 7.77 -9.96 -30.52
N ILE A 269 8.14 -10.18 -31.78
CA ILE A 269 9.23 -9.42 -32.43
C ILE A 269 8.89 -7.93 -32.56
N VAL A 270 7.63 -7.61 -32.87
CA VAL A 270 7.18 -6.22 -33.07
C VAL A 270 6.49 -5.71 -31.80
N PRO A 271 7.11 -4.77 -31.05
CA PRO A 271 6.47 -4.18 -29.88
C PRO A 271 5.16 -3.49 -30.26
N SER A 272 4.08 -3.80 -29.53
CA SER A 272 2.78 -3.17 -29.72
C SER A 272 2.13 -2.84 -28.39
N VAL A 273 1.25 -1.85 -28.38
CA VAL A 273 0.48 -1.48 -27.18
C VAL A 273 -0.38 -2.65 -26.71
N ALA A 274 -0.96 -3.41 -27.64
CA ALA A 274 -1.73 -4.61 -27.33
C ALA A 274 -0.87 -5.67 -26.63
N LEU A 275 0.36 -5.89 -27.08
CA LEU A 275 1.30 -6.82 -26.43
C LEU A 275 1.67 -6.35 -25.02
N LYS A 276 1.94 -5.06 -24.83
CA LYS A 276 2.28 -4.51 -23.51
C LYS A 276 1.16 -4.66 -22.47
N ARG A 277 -0.11 -4.69 -22.92
CA ARG A 277 -1.30 -4.90 -22.07
C ARG A 277 -1.64 -6.37 -21.83
N MET A 278 -0.93 -7.31 -22.44
CA MET A 278 -1.12 -8.72 -22.13
C MET A 278 -0.58 -9.04 -20.73
N LYS A 279 -1.38 -9.77 -19.95
CA LYS A 279 -1.03 -10.25 -18.61
C LYS A 279 -0.86 -11.76 -18.67
N VAL A 280 0.37 -12.23 -18.47
CA VAL A 280 0.65 -13.67 -18.38
C VAL A 280 0.15 -14.19 -17.04
N ILE A 281 -0.56 -15.32 -17.07
CA ILE A 281 -1.17 -15.96 -15.91
C ILE A 281 -0.48 -17.27 -15.56
N ASP A 282 -0.01 -18.00 -16.57
CA ASP A 282 0.66 -19.28 -16.41
C ASP A 282 1.74 -19.44 -17.49
N ILE A 283 2.87 -20.04 -17.09
CA ILE A 283 3.97 -20.43 -17.96
C ILE A 283 4.36 -21.84 -17.52
N GLN A 284 4.45 -22.77 -18.46
CA GLN A 284 4.97 -24.10 -18.20
C GLN A 284 6.15 -24.37 -19.10
N SER A 285 7.19 -24.93 -18.50
CA SER A 285 8.42 -25.30 -19.20
C SER A 285 8.47 -26.82 -19.43
N ASN A 286 9.25 -27.24 -20.42
CA ASN A 286 9.59 -28.64 -20.65
C ASN A 286 10.83 -29.05 -19.84
N ASP A 287 11.26 -30.30 -20.00
CA ASP A 287 12.44 -30.84 -19.28
C ASP A 287 13.76 -30.18 -19.69
N LYS A 288 13.80 -29.49 -20.84
CA LYS A 288 14.93 -28.68 -21.30
C LYS A 288 14.86 -27.23 -20.80
N ASN A 289 13.89 -26.92 -19.94
CA ASN A 289 13.60 -25.59 -19.41
C ASN A 289 13.08 -24.60 -20.46
N GLU A 290 12.74 -25.05 -21.68
CA GLU A 290 12.11 -24.21 -22.71
C GLU A 290 10.62 -24.04 -22.40
N ILE A 291 10.06 -22.88 -22.71
CA ILE A 291 8.63 -22.60 -22.49
C ILE A 291 7.82 -23.38 -23.51
N LYS A 292 6.95 -24.28 -23.05
CA LYS A 292 6.06 -25.10 -23.88
C LYS A 292 4.60 -24.66 -23.84
N PHE A 293 4.19 -23.94 -22.79
CA PHE A 293 2.82 -23.45 -22.67
C PHE A 293 2.78 -22.07 -22.03
N ILE A 294 1.93 -21.19 -22.56
CA ILE A 294 1.69 -19.86 -22.00
C ILE A 294 0.19 -19.57 -21.97
N ARG A 295 -0.32 -19.09 -20.83
CA ARG A 295 -1.68 -18.58 -20.70
C ARG A 295 -1.68 -17.08 -20.44
N ILE A 296 -2.46 -16.34 -21.22
CA ILE A 296 -2.50 -14.88 -21.20
C ILE A 296 -3.94 -14.39 -21.07
N ILE A 297 -4.15 -13.30 -20.34
CA ILE A 297 -5.37 -12.48 -20.37
C ILE A 297 -5.06 -11.17 -21.09
N GLN A 298 -5.95 -10.75 -21.99
CA GLN A 298 -5.86 -9.43 -22.62
C GLN A 298 -6.62 -8.39 -21.80
N GLU A 299 -5.92 -7.33 -21.34
CA GLU A 299 -6.51 -6.20 -20.58
C GLU A 299 -6.90 -4.99 -21.41
#